data_AF-A0A0D6AKH1-F1
#
_entry.id   AF-A0A0D6AKH1-F1
#
_cell.length_a   1.000
_cell.length_b   1.000
_cell.length_c   1.000
_cell.angle_alpha   90.00
_cell.angle_beta   90.00
_cell.angle_gamma   90.00
#
_symmetry.space_group_name_H-M   'P 1'
#
loop_
_entity.id
_entity.type
_entity.pdbx_description
1 polymer ?
#
loop_
_entity_poly.entity_id
_entity_poly.type
_entity_poly.pdbx_seq_one_letter_code
_entity_poly.pdbx_strand_id
1 'polypeptide(L)'
;MNIFTYEGIYELTVPDTQTTRSAYGGKLRIYDAHIAKMFEVTYQDCLQFPNAAREWYYYAGNGNINMGTFYITCDLARDIVSAYGLGTPQNTKITFDQGGGDYGPPRTENLPIPTLNLNGGKEQKWINFAKNFKPVSR
;
A
#
# COMPACT_ATOMS: atom_id res chain seq x y z
N MET A 1 -1.26 -1.44 11.38
CA MET A 1 -1.70 -1.24 10.00
C MET A 1 -2.59 -2.41 9.63
N ASN A 2 -3.76 -2.13 9.07
CA ASN A 2 -4.69 -3.14 8.57
C ASN A 2 -4.97 -2.84 7.10
N ILE A 3 -5.04 -3.89 6.30
CA ILE A 3 -5.46 -3.81 4.90
C ILE A 3 -6.73 -4.63 4.76
N PHE A 4 -7.75 -4.04 4.17
CA PHE A 4 -8.99 -4.70 3.85
C PHE A 4 -9.21 -4.65 2.33
N THR A 5 -9.77 -5.70 1.74
CA THR A 5 -10.00 -5.77 0.29
C THR A 5 -11.40 -6.29 0.00
N TYR A 6 -12.09 -5.67 -0.95
CA TYR A 6 -13.41 -6.07 -1.41
C TYR A 6 -13.55 -5.73 -2.90
N GLU A 7 -13.84 -6.72 -3.75
CA GLU A 7 -14.10 -6.51 -5.20
C GLU A 7 -13.08 -5.60 -5.94
N GLY A 8 -11.79 -5.70 -5.62
CA GLY A 8 -10.72 -4.90 -6.26
C GLY A 8 -10.50 -3.51 -5.65
N ILE A 9 -11.30 -3.13 -4.65
CA ILE A 9 -11.08 -1.98 -3.76
C ILE A 9 -10.23 -2.43 -2.58
N TYR A 10 -9.29 -1.58 -2.19
CA TYR A 10 -8.38 -1.78 -1.07
C TYR A 10 -8.55 -0.62 -0.08
N GLU A 11 -8.53 -0.93 1.21
CA GLU A 11 -8.49 0.05 2.27
C GLU A 11 -7.22 -0.16 3.09
N LEU A 12 -6.45 0.92 3.26
CA LEU A 12 -5.33 0.97 4.19
C LEU A 12 -5.73 1.80 5.41
N THR A 13 -5.83 1.17 6.57
CA THR A 13 -6.08 1.84 7.85
C THR A 13 -4.86 1.72 8.77
N VAL A 14 -4.31 2.87 9.18
CA VAL A 14 -3.12 2.95 10.04
C VAL A 14 -3.42 3.70 11.35
N PRO A 15 -2.77 3.32 12.47
CA PRO A 15 -2.98 4.00 13.75
C PRO A 15 -2.30 5.38 13.82
N ASP A 16 -1.33 5.64 12.93
CA ASP A 16 -0.51 6.85 12.96
C ASP A 16 -1.35 8.11 12.70
N THR A 17 -1.34 9.05 13.63
CA THR A 17 -1.99 10.36 13.47
C THR A 17 -1.03 11.41 12.89
N GLN A 18 0.28 11.28 13.13
CA GLN A 18 1.32 12.18 12.63
C GLN A 18 2.16 11.50 11.54
N THR A 19 1.59 11.38 10.34
CA THR A 19 2.22 10.67 9.21
C THR A 19 3.43 11.40 8.63
N THR A 20 3.69 12.64 9.04
CA THR A 20 4.87 13.43 8.65
C THR A 20 6.11 13.12 9.49
N ARG A 21 5.97 12.40 10.62
CA ARG A 21 7.12 12.01 11.44
C ARG A 21 8.04 11.06 10.69
N SER A 22 9.33 11.14 11.01
CA SER A 22 10.32 10.26 10.41
C SER A 22 10.16 8.81 10.88
N ALA A 23 10.43 7.89 9.97
CA ALA A 23 10.48 6.45 10.10
C ALA A 23 11.78 5.94 9.44
N TYR A 24 12.05 4.63 9.54
CA TYR A 24 13.19 3.97 8.86
C TYR A 24 14.54 4.69 9.07
N GLY A 25 14.96 4.81 10.34
CA GLY A 25 16.24 5.45 10.70
C GLY A 25 16.29 6.95 10.41
N GLY A 26 15.13 7.61 10.26
CA GLY A 26 15.03 9.06 10.04
C GLY A 26 14.91 9.46 8.56
N LYS A 27 15.01 8.50 7.64
CA LYS A 27 15.17 8.79 6.20
C LYS A 27 13.86 8.94 5.44
N LEU A 28 12.78 8.33 5.90
CA LEU A 28 11.47 8.37 5.26
C LEU A 28 10.45 8.94 6.24
N ARG A 29 9.37 9.55 5.76
CA ARG A 29 8.21 9.81 6.62
C ARG A 29 7.39 8.54 6.75
N ILE A 30 6.61 8.43 7.82
CA ILE A 30 5.62 7.35 7.98
C ILE A 30 4.69 7.29 6.75
N TYR A 31 4.26 8.45 6.23
CA TYR A 31 3.48 8.56 5.00
C TYR A 31 4.16 7.88 3.79
N ASP A 32 5.47 8.08 3.61
CA ASP A 32 6.21 7.52 2.46
C ASP A 32 6.25 5.99 2.53
N ALA A 33 6.29 5.42 3.74
CA ALA A 33 6.22 3.97 3.95
C ALA A 33 4.80 3.41 3.72
N HIS A 34 3.76 4.16 4.05
CA HIS A 34 2.37 3.76 3.78
C HIS A 34 2.08 3.69 2.27
N ILE A 35 2.52 4.71 1.52
CA ILE A 35 2.43 4.67 0.06
C ILE A 35 3.22 3.47 -0.49
N ALA A 36 4.43 3.21 0.02
CA ALA A 36 5.22 2.06 -0.42
C ALA A 36 4.45 0.74 -0.23
N LYS A 37 3.81 0.57 0.93
CA LYS A 37 3.01 -0.63 1.21
C LYS A 37 1.85 -0.83 0.22
N MET A 38 1.18 0.25 -0.23
CA MET A 38 0.12 0.14 -1.25
C MET A 38 0.69 -0.40 -2.57
N PHE A 39 1.87 0.06 -2.98
CA PHE A 39 2.56 -0.44 -4.18
C PHE A 39 3.01 -1.90 -4.03
N GLU A 40 3.57 -2.27 -2.89
CA GLU A 40 4.00 -3.64 -2.58
C GLU A 40 2.85 -4.63 -2.69
N VAL A 41 1.72 -4.31 -2.06
CA VAL A 41 0.51 -5.14 -2.07
C VAL A 41 -0.12 -5.18 -3.47
N THR A 42 -0.19 -4.03 -4.15
CA THR A 42 -0.73 -3.98 -5.52
C THR A 42 0.12 -4.82 -6.47
N TYR A 43 1.45 -4.73 -6.39
CA TYR A 43 2.34 -5.54 -7.22
C TYR A 43 2.12 -7.04 -6.99
N GLN A 44 2.05 -7.47 -5.73
CA GLN A 44 1.83 -8.87 -5.38
C GLN A 44 0.53 -9.40 -5.98
N ASP A 45 -0.53 -8.59 -5.90
CA ASP A 45 -1.84 -8.94 -6.43
C ASP A 45 -1.88 -8.95 -7.97
N CYS A 46 -1.13 -8.04 -8.61
CA CYS A 46 -0.93 -8.02 -10.06
C CYS A 46 -0.23 -9.26 -10.63
N LEU A 47 0.42 -10.08 -9.80
CA LEU A 47 0.94 -11.39 -10.24
C LEU A 47 -0.20 -12.35 -10.62
N GLN A 48 -1.37 -12.20 -9.99
CA GLN A 48 -2.56 -13.01 -10.28
C GLN A 48 -3.48 -12.29 -11.28
N PHE A 49 -3.56 -10.96 -11.20
CA PHE A 49 -4.45 -10.13 -12.03
C PHE A 49 -3.66 -9.08 -12.83
N PRO A 50 -2.92 -9.48 -13.87
CA PRO A 50 -1.87 -8.64 -14.49
C PRO A 50 -2.37 -7.40 -15.24
N ASN A 51 -3.66 -7.34 -15.58
CA ASN A 51 -4.29 -6.26 -16.35
C ASN A 51 -5.24 -5.40 -15.49
N ALA A 52 -5.15 -5.53 -14.16
CA ALA A 52 -6.06 -4.84 -13.25
C ALA A 52 -5.46 -3.53 -12.72
N ALA A 53 -6.26 -2.84 -11.90
CA ALA A 53 -5.84 -1.70 -11.11
C ALA A 53 -6.54 -1.76 -9.76
N ARG A 54 -5.95 -1.11 -8.75
CA ARG A 54 -6.45 -1.04 -7.39
C ARG A 54 -6.74 0.38 -6.98
N GLU A 55 -7.98 0.58 -6.54
CA GLU A 55 -8.37 1.78 -5.82
C GLU A 55 -8.08 1.57 -4.34
N TRP A 56 -7.39 2.54 -3.73
CA TRP A 56 -6.92 2.50 -2.35
C TRP A 56 -7.54 3.63 -1.56
N TYR A 57 -8.43 3.33 -0.61
CA TYR A 57 -8.85 4.27 0.41
C TYR A 57 -7.81 4.29 1.53
N TYR A 58 -7.21 5.45 1.80
CA TYR A 58 -6.19 5.58 2.83
C TYR A 58 -6.73 6.36 4.03
N TYR A 59 -6.76 5.72 5.20
CA TYR A 59 -7.13 6.35 6.46
C TYR A 59 -6.01 6.27 7.51
N ALA A 60 -5.76 7.40 8.15
CA ALA A 60 -4.83 7.56 9.27
C ALA A 60 -5.59 7.75 10.60
N GLY A 61 -4.89 7.65 11.73
CA GLY A 61 -5.48 7.80 13.05
C GLY A 61 -6.60 6.80 13.36
N ASN A 62 -6.44 5.53 12.97
CA ASN A 62 -7.45 4.47 13.10
C ASN A 62 -8.78 4.78 12.38
N GLY A 63 -8.71 5.29 11.15
CA GLY A 63 -9.91 5.61 10.36
C GLY A 63 -10.36 7.06 10.45
N ASN A 64 -9.91 7.80 11.47
CA ASN A 64 -10.42 9.14 11.78
C ASN A 64 -9.90 10.24 10.84
N ILE A 65 -8.85 9.98 10.06
CA ILE A 65 -8.24 10.96 9.16
C ILE A 65 -8.26 10.40 7.74
N ASN A 66 -9.12 10.94 6.88
CA ASN A 66 -9.12 10.62 5.46
C ASN A 66 -7.90 11.24 4.76
N MET A 67 -7.02 10.38 4.25
CA MET A 67 -5.80 10.76 3.53
C MET A 67 -6.02 10.79 2.00
N GLY A 68 -7.19 10.36 1.54
CA GLY A 68 -7.63 10.35 0.15
C GLY A 68 -7.65 8.97 -0.47
N THR A 69 -8.15 8.94 -1.70
CA THR A 69 -8.25 7.74 -2.53
C THR A 69 -7.14 7.74 -3.56
N PHE A 70 -6.41 6.64 -3.69
CA PHE A 70 -5.30 6.50 -4.64
C PHE A 70 -5.65 5.44 -5.67
N TYR A 71 -5.11 5.58 -6.89
CA TYR A 71 -5.32 4.61 -7.95
C TYR A 71 -3.97 4.09 -8.45
N ILE A 72 -3.75 2.78 -8.35
CA ILE A 72 -2.50 2.13 -8.73
C ILE A 72 -2.80 1.06 -9.77
N THR A 73 -2.31 1.26 -10.99
CA THR A 73 -2.39 0.24 -12.05
C THR A 73 -1.30 -0.81 -11.89
N CYS A 74 -1.50 -2.00 -12.45
CA CYS A 74 -0.46 -3.02 -12.47
C CYS A 74 0.79 -2.59 -13.24
N ASP A 75 0.65 -1.79 -14.30
CA ASP A 75 1.80 -1.22 -15.02
C ASP A 75 2.62 -0.29 -14.12
N LEU A 76 1.96 0.63 -13.42
CA LEU A 76 2.64 1.53 -12.50
C LEU A 76 3.32 0.77 -11.35
N ALA A 77 2.66 -0.26 -10.81
CA ALA A 77 3.26 -1.09 -9.76
C ALA A 77 4.50 -1.85 -10.25
N ARG A 78 4.45 -2.41 -11.48
CA ARG A 78 5.59 -3.07 -12.12
C ARG A 78 6.74 -2.09 -12.39
N ASP A 79 6.46 -0.88 -12.85
CA ASP A 79 7.46 0.16 -13.09
C ASP A 79 8.17 0.57 -11.80
N ILE A 80 7.42 0.75 -10.71
CA ILE A 80 7.99 1.03 -9.38
C ILE A 80 8.86 -0.14 -8.91
N VAL A 81 8.40 -1.38 -9.01
CA VAL A 81 9.21 -2.54 -8.64
C VAL A 81 10.45 -2.68 -9.53
N SER A 82 10.37 -2.38 -10.82
CA SER A 82 11.52 -2.37 -11.73
C SER A 82 12.56 -1.31 -11.32
N ALA A 83 12.11 -0.10 -10.96
CA ALA A 83 12.99 1.01 -10.60
C ALA A 83 13.66 0.84 -9.23
N TYR A 84 12.93 0.32 -8.23
CA TYR A 84 13.41 0.24 -6.85
C TYR A 84 13.90 -1.16 -6.48
N GLY A 85 13.40 -2.21 -7.14
CA GLY A 85 13.63 -3.60 -6.77
C GLY A 85 12.84 -4.03 -5.54
N LEU A 86 12.80 -5.34 -5.30
CA LEU A 86 12.20 -5.92 -4.10
C LEU A 86 13.26 -6.23 -3.05
N GLY A 87 12.91 -6.04 -1.79
CA GLY A 87 13.64 -6.46 -0.61
C GLY A 87 13.00 -7.68 0.05
N THR A 88 13.43 -7.97 1.28
CA THR A 88 12.92 -9.10 2.06
C THR A 88 11.40 -8.98 2.28
N PRO A 89 10.63 -10.05 2.04
CA PRO A 89 9.20 -10.04 2.34
C PRO A 89 8.90 -9.79 3.81
N GLN A 90 7.84 -9.04 4.06
CA GLN A 90 7.28 -8.82 5.38
C GLN A 90 5.85 -9.36 5.43
N ASN A 91 5.57 -10.10 6.50
CA ASN A 91 4.23 -10.60 6.79
C ASN A 91 3.27 -9.42 6.96
N THR A 92 2.30 -9.35 6.05
CA THR A 92 1.30 -8.29 6.00
C THR A 92 -0.07 -8.93 6.21
N LYS A 93 -0.79 -8.43 7.21
CA LYS A 93 -2.15 -8.85 7.53
C LYS A 93 -3.13 -8.22 6.55
N ILE A 94 -3.82 -9.04 5.77
CA ILE A 94 -4.83 -8.61 4.79
C ILE A 94 -6.14 -9.34 5.09
N THR A 95 -7.23 -8.56 5.18
CA THR A 95 -8.58 -9.08 5.34
C THR A 95 -9.29 -9.04 3.99
N PHE A 96 -9.66 -10.21 3.48
CA PHE A 96 -10.39 -10.39 2.25
C PHE A 96 -11.88 -10.55 2.54
N ASP A 97 -12.70 -9.62 2.07
CA ASP A 97 -14.14 -9.77 2.02
C ASP A 97 -14.55 -10.26 0.63
N GLN A 98 -15.32 -11.34 0.60
CA GLN A 98 -15.69 -12.07 -0.61
C GLN A 98 -17.09 -11.69 -1.13
N GLY A 99 -17.69 -10.58 -0.68
CA GLY A 99 -18.97 -10.10 -1.23
C GLY A 99 -20.15 -10.08 -0.25
N GLY A 100 -19.96 -10.52 1.00
CA GLY A 100 -21.04 -10.66 1.99
C GLY A 100 -22.16 -11.67 1.61
N GLY A 101 -22.83 -12.22 2.62
CA GLY A 101 -24.05 -13.05 2.46
C GLY A 101 -23.85 -14.48 1.95
N ASP A 102 -23.39 -14.63 0.71
CA ASP A 102 -23.38 -15.92 -0.01
C ASP A 102 -22.00 -16.60 -0.04
N TYR A 103 -20.91 -15.85 0.20
CA TYR A 103 -19.53 -16.35 0.13
C TYR A 103 -18.85 -16.54 1.50
N GLY A 104 -19.57 -16.28 2.59
CA GLY A 104 -19.10 -16.45 3.97
C GLY A 104 -18.43 -15.21 4.59
N PRO A 105 -17.94 -15.31 5.83
CA PRO A 105 -17.37 -14.17 6.56
C PRO A 105 -16.02 -13.73 5.96
N PRO A 106 -15.60 -12.46 6.17
CA PRO A 106 -14.28 -11.99 5.77
C PRO A 106 -13.17 -12.88 6.34
N ARG A 107 -12.17 -13.18 5.51
CA ARG A 107 -11.03 -14.01 5.87
C ARG A 107 -9.81 -13.14 6.07
N THR A 108 -9.13 -13.32 7.19
CA THR A 108 -7.87 -12.62 7.46
C THR A 108 -6.71 -13.56 7.23
N GLU A 109 -5.78 -13.15 6.37
CA GLU A 109 -4.56 -13.89 6.08
C GLU A 109 -3.34 -13.04 6.39
N ASN A 110 -2.22 -13.72 6.66
CA ASN A 110 -0.94 -13.07 6.88
C ASN A 110 0.00 -13.47 5.74
N LEU A 111 0.13 -12.59 4.74
CA LEU A 111 0.82 -12.91 3.49
C LEU A 111 2.25 -12.36 3.50
N PRO A 112 3.25 -13.11 3.00
CA PRO A 112 4.60 -12.62 2.85
C PRO A 112 4.67 -11.67 1.65
N ILE A 113 4.53 -10.36 1.90
CA ILE A 113 4.56 -9.33 0.85
C ILE A 113 6.00 -8.82 0.69
N PRO A 114 6.63 -8.95 -0.49
CA PRO A 114 7.93 -8.34 -0.79
C PRO A 114 7.91 -6.83 -0.53
N THR A 115 8.94 -6.31 0.14
CA THR A 115 9.04 -4.87 0.40
C THR A 115 9.73 -4.14 -0.75
N LEU A 116 9.45 -2.86 -0.97
CA LEU A 116 10.26 -2.07 -1.89
C LEU A 116 11.66 -1.87 -1.31
N ASN A 117 12.68 -2.10 -2.13
CA ASN A 117 14.06 -1.86 -1.72
C ASN A 117 14.41 -0.37 -1.85
N LEU A 118 14.13 0.37 -0.77
CA LEU A 118 14.38 1.81 -0.69
C LEU A 118 15.78 2.16 -0.17
N ASN A 119 16.65 1.17 0.07
CA ASN A 119 18.00 1.39 0.59
C ASN A 119 18.98 1.83 -0.51
N GLY A 120 20.19 2.24 -0.08
CA GLY A 120 21.31 2.48 -0.99
C GLY A 120 21.19 3.77 -1.80
N GLY A 121 20.58 4.82 -1.25
CA GLY A 121 20.44 6.12 -1.90
C GLY A 121 19.16 6.25 -2.75
N LYS A 122 18.26 5.27 -2.71
CA LYS A 122 16.96 5.30 -3.38
C LYS A 122 15.90 6.06 -2.59
N GLU A 123 16.15 6.35 -1.31
CA GLU A 123 15.22 7.00 -0.40
C GLU A 123 14.73 8.35 -0.94
N GLN A 124 15.63 9.22 -1.41
CA GLN A 124 15.25 10.55 -1.88
C GLN A 124 14.41 10.52 -3.17
N LYS A 125 14.72 9.56 -4.07
CA LYS A 125 13.92 9.36 -5.28
C LYS A 125 12.50 8.91 -4.92
N TRP A 126 12.39 8.01 -3.95
CA TRP A 126 11.10 7.55 -3.45
C TRP A 126 10.31 8.68 -2.79
N ILE A 127 10.93 9.48 -1.92
CA ILE A 127 10.29 10.64 -1.30
C ILE A 127 9.73 11.60 -2.36
N ASN A 128 10.51 11.88 -3.39
CA ASN A 128 10.09 12.77 -4.47
C ASN A 128 8.90 12.19 -5.25
N PHE A 129 8.91 10.87 -5.50
CA PHE A 129 7.78 10.18 -6.11
C PHE A 129 6.54 10.24 -5.20
N ALA A 130 6.64 9.77 -3.96
CA ALA A 130 5.53 9.69 -3.01
C ALA A 130 4.92 11.06 -2.70
N LYS A 131 5.72 12.14 -2.71
CA LYS A 131 5.21 13.52 -2.57
C LYS A 131 4.32 13.94 -3.74
N ASN A 132 4.62 13.47 -4.94
CA ASN A 132 3.92 13.82 -6.18
C ASN A 132 2.81 12.82 -6.54
N PHE A 133 2.82 11.63 -5.97
CA PHE A 133 1.71 10.68 -6.07
C PHE A 133 0.54 11.18 -5.23
N LYS A 134 -0.42 11.85 -5.88
CA LYS A 134 -1.58 12.48 -5.23
C LYS A 134 -2.80 11.56 -5.26
N PRO A 135 -3.70 11.69 -4.27
CA PRO A 135 -4.97 11.00 -4.34
C PRO A 135 -5.80 11.54 -5.52
N VAL A 136 -6.58 10.67 -6.15
CA VAL A 136 -7.54 11.00 -7.22
C VAL A 136 -8.80 11.69 -6.68
N SER A 137 -9.13 11.48 -5.41
CA SER A 137 -10.21 12.17 -4.68
C SER A 137 -9.90 12.23 -3.18
N ARG A 138 -10.51 13.18 -2.46
CA ARG A 138 -10.32 13.37 -1.03
C ARG A 138 -11.66 13.62 -0.33
#